data_AF-A0A8X6QJP6-F1
#
_entry.id   AF-A0A8X6QJP6-F1
#
_cell.length_a   1.000
_cell.length_b   1.000
_cell.length_c   1.000
_cell.angle_alpha   90.00
_cell.angle_beta   90.00
_cell.angle_gamma   90.00
#
_symmetry.space_group_name_H-M   'P 1'
#
loop_
_entity.id
_entity.type
_entity.pdbx_description
1 polymer ?
#
loop_
_entity_poly.entity_id
_entity_poly.type
_entity_poly.pdbx_seq_one_letter_code
_entity_poly.pdbx_strand_id
1 'polypeptide(L)'
;MTSHALTTLTAIVLAVIFFSVPLILKYHVYRPQKKTVVPGDVVTVGESLSSVWCQGVELDSNSNFMSFIYDSEPDVNENEVVRTVSTHPIVIPNKAQEYWGFHLLKGSVVNMSACARLIRADVTVIKGRSGLKRCLLEHK
;
A
#
# COMPACT_ATOMS: atom_id res chain seq x y z
N MET A 1 13.70 -31.51 45.25
CA MET A 1 14.42 -30.28 44.83
C MET A 1 14.30 -29.99 43.33
N THR A 2 14.21 -30.99 42.45
CA THR A 2 14.07 -30.79 40.99
C THR A 2 12.74 -30.15 40.55
N SER A 3 11.64 -30.44 41.25
CA SER A 3 10.30 -29.91 40.92
C SER A 3 10.18 -28.38 41.08
N HIS A 4 10.75 -27.83 42.17
CA HIS A 4 10.73 -26.37 42.40
C HIS A 4 11.62 -25.59 41.42
N ALA A 5 12.74 -26.17 41.00
CA ALA A 5 13.59 -25.56 39.99
C ALA A 5 12.87 -25.48 38.63
N LEU A 6 12.16 -26.54 38.24
CA LEU A 6 11.40 -26.57 36.99
C LEU A 6 10.26 -25.55 36.98
N THR A 7 9.52 -25.39 38.08
CA THR A 7 8.43 -24.41 38.18
C THR A 7 8.93 -22.97 38.17
N THR A 8 10.09 -22.68 38.78
CA THR A 8 10.68 -21.34 38.70
C THR A 8 11.15 -21.00 37.30
N LEU A 9 11.75 -21.95 36.59
CA LEU A 9 12.21 -21.73 35.21
C LEU A 9 11.03 -21.45 34.27
N THR A 10 9.95 -22.23 34.37
CA THR A 10 8.74 -22.00 33.56
C THR A 10 8.07 -20.67 33.88
N ALA A 11 8.03 -20.26 35.15
CA ALA A 11 7.50 -18.95 35.54
C ALA A 11 8.30 -17.79 34.93
N ILE A 12 9.64 -17.88 34.93
CA ILE A 12 10.50 -16.85 34.32
C ILE A 12 10.28 -16.79 32.80
N VAL A 13 10.27 -17.94 32.12
CA VAL A 13 10.03 -17.99 30.67
C VAL A 13 8.65 -17.41 30.32
N LEU A 14 7.61 -17.76 31.09
CA LEU A 14 6.27 -17.23 30.87
C LEU A 14 6.22 -15.71 31.06
N ALA A 15 6.86 -15.18 32.10
CA ALA A 15 6.95 -13.75 32.32
C ALA A 15 7.69 -13.05 31.16
N VAL A 16 8.81 -13.60 30.71
CA VAL A 16 9.57 -13.05 29.57
C VAL A 16 8.69 -13.01 28.32
N ILE A 17 7.97 -14.08 28.01
CA ILE A 17 7.06 -14.11 26.85
C ILE A 17 5.95 -13.07 27.02
N PHE A 18 5.32 -13.02 28.20
CA PHE A 18 4.21 -12.10 28.46
C PHE A 18 4.59 -10.62 28.33
N PHE A 19 5.82 -10.25 28.68
CA PHE A 19 6.30 -8.87 28.51
C PHE A 19 6.91 -8.60 27.13
N SER A 20 7.67 -9.54 26.57
CA SER A 20 8.37 -9.34 25.30
C SER A 20 7.43 -9.35 24.09
N VAL A 21 6.43 -10.22 24.07
CA VAL A 21 5.47 -10.34 22.96
C VAL A 21 4.71 -9.04 22.69
N PRO A 22 4.01 -8.41 23.67
CA PRO A 22 3.30 -7.16 23.41
C PRO A 22 4.26 -6.02 23.02
N LEU A 23 5.49 -6.01 23.54
CA LEU A 23 6.51 -5.03 23.15
C LEU A 23 6.93 -5.21 21.68
N ILE A 24 7.25 -6.44 21.27
CA ILE A 24 7.64 -6.75 19.89
C ILE A 24 6.47 -6.45 18.94
N LEU A 25 5.24 -6.82 19.32
CA LEU A 25 4.05 -6.51 18.53
C LEU A 25 3.89 -4.99 18.36
N LYS A 26 3.94 -4.21 19.45
CA LYS A 26 3.77 -2.75 19.41
C LYS A 26 4.89 -2.04 18.63
N TYR A 27 6.13 -2.45 18.81
CA TYR A 27 7.28 -1.70 18.31
C TYR A 27 7.91 -2.25 17.04
N HIS A 28 7.59 -3.47 16.60
CA HIS A 28 8.14 -4.04 15.37
C HIS A 28 7.07 -4.41 14.35
N VAL A 29 5.95 -4.99 14.79
CA VAL A 29 4.90 -5.46 13.88
C VAL A 29 3.94 -4.32 13.52
N TYR A 30 3.40 -3.66 14.53
CA TYR A 30 2.43 -2.58 14.40
C TYR A 30 3.11 -1.22 14.57
N ARG A 31 4.08 -0.87 13.71
CA ARG A 31 4.70 0.45 13.79
C ARG A 31 3.76 1.52 13.21
N PRO A 32 3.73 2.75 13.78
CA PRO A 32 3.04 3.87 13.14
C PRO A 32 3.53 4.03 11.70
N GLN A 33 2.60 4.13 10.76
CA GLN A 33 2.92 4.29 9.34
C GLN A 33 2.56 5.70 8.88
N LYS A 34 3.50 6.34 8.20
CA LYS A 34 3.24 7.53 7.40
C LYS A 34 3.25 7.12 5.93
N LYS A 35 2.14 7.34 5.22
CA LYS A 35 2.03 7.06 3.79
C LYS A 35 1.81 8.37 3.04
N THR A 36 2.72 8.67 2.11
CA THR A 36 2.52 9.76 1.17
C THR A 36 1.53 9.30 0.09
N VAL A 37 0.50 10.12 -0.16
CA VAL A 37 -0.51 9.88 -1.19
C VAL A 37 -0.31 10.91 -2.30
N VAL A 38 -0.18 10.43 -3.53
CA VAL A 38 0.04 11.26 -4.72
C VAL A 38 -1.27 11.35 -5.51
N PRO A 39 -1.56 12.46 -6.23
CA PRO A 39 -2.70 12.53 -7.14
C PRO A 39 -2.80 11.29 -8.05
N GLY A 40 -3.99 10.70 -8.12
CA GLY A 40 -4.26 9.50 -8.92
C GLY A 40 -4.09 8.18 -8.18
N ASP A 41 -3.34 8.15 -7.06
CA ASP A 41 -3.18 6.93 -6.27
C ASP A 41 -4.48 6.54 -5.56
N VAL A 42 -4.84 5.26 -5.66
CA VAL A 42 -5.88 4.63 -4.84
C VAL A 42 -5.20 3.61 -3.95
N VAL A 43 -5.22 3.85 -2.64
CA VAL A 43 -4.50 3.06 -1.63
C VAL A 43 -5.46 2.59 -0.55
N THR A 44 -5.46 1.28 -0.28
CA THR A 44 -6.14 0.71 0.87
C THR A 44 -5.31 0.90 2.15
N VAL A 45 -5.98 1.36 3.21
CA VAL A 45 -5.38 1.65 4.52
C VAL A 45 -5.96 0.64 5.52
N GLY A 46 -5.29 -0.51 5.69
CA GLY A 46 -5.83 -1.60 6.53
C GLY A 46 -4.85 -2.69 6.95
N GLU A 47 -3.90 -3.07 6.09
CA GLU A 47 -3.08 -4.29 6.26
C GLU A 47 -2.10 -4.28 7.47
N SER A 48 -2.04 -3.23 8.28
CA SER A 48 -1.05 -3.10 9.38
C SER A 48 -1.56 -2.38 10.63
N LEU A 49 -2.88 -2.21 10.75
CA LEU A 49 -3.50 -1.52 11.87
C LEU A 49 -3.84 -2.50 12.99
N SER A 50 -3.43 -2.17 14.22
CA SER A 50 -3.81 -2.95 15.41
C SER A 50 -4.99 -2.29 16.11
N SER A 51 -6.10 -3.04 16.26
CA SER A 51 -7.24 -2.65 17.09
C SER A 51 -6.90 -2.62 18.58
N VAL A 52 -5.94 -3.44 19.02
CA VAL A 52 -5.51 -3.52 20.43
C VAL A 52 -4.72 -2.28 20.87
N TRP A 53 -3.92 -1.70 19.96
CA TRP A 53 -3.06 -0.55 20.26
C TRP A 53 -3.61 0.78 19.75
N CYS A 54 -4.87 0.81 19.25
CA CYS A 54 -5.56 1.99 18.71
C CYS A 54 -4.66 2.86 17.82
N GLN A 55 -3.97 2.23 16.87
CA GLN A 55 -3.03 2.93 16.00
C GLN A 55 -3.75 3.58 14.82
N GLY A 56 -3.20 4.69 14.34
CA GLY A 56 -3.63 5.36 13.11
C GLY A 56 -2.53 5.34 12.05
N VAL A 57 -2.94 5.57 10.80
CA VAL A 57 -2.01 5.84 9.69
C VAL A 57 -2.08 7.32 9.38
N GLU A 58 -0.92 7.99 9.31
CA GLU A 58 -0.83 9.38 8.85
C GLU A 58 -0.74 9.37 7.32
N LEU A 59 -1.69 10.04 6.67
CA LEU A 59 -1.68 10.27 5.22
C LEU A 59 -1.20 11.69 4.95
N ASP A 60 -0.20 11.82 4.09
CA ASP A 60 0.42 13.11 3.75
C ASP A 60 0.35 13.35 2.25
N SER A 61 -0.15 14.52 1.84
CA SER A 61 -0.29 14.89 0.44
C SER A 61 -0.19 16.39 0.26
N ASN A 62 0.43 16.80 -0.84
CA ASN A 62 0.47 18.20 -1.28
C ASN A 62 -0.82 18.62 -2.03
N SER A 63 -1.76 17.70 -2.22
CA SER A 63 -3.00 17.90 -2.98
C SER A 63 -4.22 17.38 -2.22
N ASN A 64 -5.40 17.86 -2.58
CA ASN A 64 -6.66 17.34 -2.05
C ASN A 64 -6.83 15.86 -2.45
N PHE A 65 -7.28 15.04 -1.51
CA PHE A 65 -7.64 13.64 -1.75
C PHE A 65 -8.96 13.29 -1.06
N MET A 66 -9.62 12.24 -1.55
CA MET A 66 -10.82 11.69 -0.93
C MET A 66 -10.45 10.47 -0.11
N SER A 67 -11.03 10.35 1.08
CA SER A 67 -10.86 9.19 1.95
C SER A 67 -12.23 8.70 2.41
N PHE A 68 -12.42 7.38 2.36
CA PHE A 68 -13.63 6.71 2.82
C PHE A 68 -13.26 5.69 3.89
N ILE A 69 -14.07 5.62 4.94
CA ILE A 69 -13.95 4.62 6.00
C ILE A 69 -15.18 3.71 5.89
N TYR A 70 -14.94 2.41 5.86
CA TYR A 70 -15.98 1.38 5.80
C TYR A 70 -15.92 0.53 7.06
N ASP A 71 -17.09 0.17 7.61
CA ASP A 71 -17.18 -0.72 8.78
C ASP A 71 -16.88 -2.17 8.43
N SER A 72 -17.14 -2.55 7.18
CA SER A 72 -16.87 -3.88 6.62
C SER A 72 -16.23 -3.75 5.24
N GLU A 73 -15.72 -4.86 4.72
CA GLU A 73 -15.24 -4.91 3.34
C GLU A 73 -16.40 -4.54 2.39
N PRO A 74 -16.21 -3.55 1.49
CA PRO A 74 -17.28 -3.10 0.61
C PRO A 74 -17.64 -4.19 -0.40
N ASP A 75 -18.94 -4.36 -0.65
CA ASP A 75 -19.41 -5.30 -1.67
C ASP A 75 -19.18 -4.73 -3.07
N VAL A 76 -18.67 -5.56 -3.98
CA VAL A 76 -18.40 -5.18 -5.36
C VAL A 76 -19.60 -5.58 -6.21
N ASN A 77 -20.35 -4.59 -6.67
CA ASN A 77 -21.44 -4.83 -7.61
C ASN A 77 -20.91 -5.12 -9.02
N GLU A 78 -20.82 -6.39 -9.40
CA GLU A 78 -20.35 -6.81 -10.73
C GLU A 78 -21.23 -6.30 -11.89
N ASN A 79 -22.48 -5.94 -11.61
CA ASN A 79 -23.39 -5.39 -12.62
C ASN A 79 -23.16 -3.90 -12.88
N GLU A 80 -22.45 -3.22 -11.98
CA GLU A 80 -22.16 -1.80 -12.09
C GLU A 80 -20.78 -1.58 -12.73
N VAL A 81 -20.80 -1.23 -14.03
CA VAL A 81 -19.57 -0.93 -14.77
C VAL A 81 -19.28 0.56 -14.67
N VAL A 82 -18.41 0.94 -13.74
CA VAL A 82 -17.87 2.31 -13.67
C VAL A 82 -16.76 2.46 -14.70
N ARG A 83 -17.00 3.25 -15.75
CA ARG A 83 -15.96 3.65 -16.71
C ARG A 83 -15.23 4.87 -16.18
N THR A 84 -13.98 4.68 -15.77
CA THR A 84 -13.09 5.79 -15.44
C THR A 84 -12.35 6.22 -16.70
N VAL A 85 -12.62 7.43 -17.19
CA VAL A 85 -11.86 8.04 -18.28
C VAL A 85 -10.97 9.11 -17.68
N SER A 86 -9.66 8.93 -17.83
CA SER A 86 -8.65 9.87 -17.36
C SER A 86 -7.86 10.36 -18.58
N THR A 87 -7.95 11.65 -18.84
CA THR A 87 -7.24 12.33 -19.93
C THR A 87 -6.38 13.41 -19.33
N HIS A 88 -5.05 13.22 -19.38
CA HIS A 88 -4.10 14.17 -18.84
C HIS A 88 -3.14 14.66 -19.94
N PRO A 89 -2.96 15.98 -20.11
CA PRO A 89 -1.87 16.51 -20.90
C PRO A 89 -0.58 16.34 -20.10
N ILE A 90 0.37 15.58 -20.65
CA ILE A 90 1.64 15.28 -19.99
C ILE A 90 2.75 16.06 -20.69
N VAL A 91 3.56 16.79 -19.91
CA VAL A 91 4.76 17.48 -20.39
C VAL A 91 5.97 16.84 -19.75
N ILE A 92 6.63 15.93 -20.48
CA ILE A 92 7.79 15.18 -19.97
C ILE A 92 9.08 15.91 -20.37
N PRO A 93 9.88 16.41 -19.41
CA PRO A 93 11.21 16.94 -19.68
C PRO A 93 12.15 15.89 -20.28
N ASN A 94 13.24 16.32 -20.91
CA ASN A 94 14.20 15.39 -21.52
C ASN A 94 14.75 14.41 -20.46
N LYS A 95 14.62 13.09 -20.72
CA LYS A 95 14.99 11.97 -19.83
C LYS A 95 14.18 11.86 -18.52
N ALA A 96 13.06 12.57 -18.39
CA ALA A 96 12.15 12.36 -17.27
C ALA A 96 11.20 11.17 -17.53
N GLN A 97 10.70 10.56 -16.46
CA GLN A 97 9.66 9.55 -16.49
C GLN A 97 8.54 9.98 -15.54
N GLU A 98 7.30 9.80 -15.94
CA GLU A 98 6.13 10.13 -15.13
C GLU A 98 5.32 8.86 -14.89
N TYR A 99 4.86 8.67 -13.66
CA TYR A 99 4.17 7.45 -13.25
C TYR A 99 2.78 7.78 -12.73
N TRP A 100 1.81 6.98 -13.15
CA TRP A 100 0.41 7.07 -12.72
C TRP A 100 -0.03 5.72 -12.21
N GLY A 101 -0.55 5.70 -10.98
CA GLY A 101 -1.08 4.51 -10.33
C GLY A 101 -2.59 4.41 -10.55
N PHE A 102 -3.09 3.20 -10.80
CA PHE A 102 -4.52 2.91 -10.78
C PHE A 102 -4.76 1.64 -9.96
N HIS A 103 -5.76 1.65 -9.09
CA HIS A 103 -6.24 0.43 -8.44
C HIS A 103 -7.40 -0.13 -9.27
N LEU A 104 -7.18 -1.30 -9.87
CA LEU A 104 -8.16 -1.96 -10.72
C LEU A 104 -8.55 -3.30 -10.10
N LEU A 105 -9.84 -3.56 -10.07
CA LEU A 105 -10.38 -4.83 -9.61
C LEU A 105 -10.00 -5.96 -10.58
N LYS A 106 -10.04 -7.19 -10.09
CA LYS A 106 -9.78 -8.35 -10.93
C LYS A 106 -10.84 -8.43 -12.03
N GLY A 107 -10.40 -8.61 -13.28
CA GLY A 107 -11.30 -8.66 -14.45
C GLY A 107 -11.52 -7.32 -15.14
N SER A 108 -11.02 -6.21 -14.58
CA SER A 108 -11.04 -4.92 -15.28
C SER A 108 -10.27 -4.97 -16.61
N VAL A 109 -10.84 -4.32 -17.63
CA VAL A 109 -10.22 -4.16 -18.96
C VAL A 109 -9.67 -2.74 -19.06
N VAL A 110 -8.40 -2.63 -19.43
CA VAL A 110 -7.72 -1.34 -19.63
C VAL A 110 -7.58 -1.08 -21.12
N ASN A 111 -8.12 0.05 -21.57
CA ASN A 111 -7.89 0.56 -22.92
C ASN A 111 -7.12 1.88 -22.82
N MET A 112 -6.00 1.99 -23.52
CA MET A 112 -5.10 3.13 -23.45
C MET A 112 -4.78 3.62 -24.85
N SER A 113 -4.83 4.95 -25.02
CA SER A 113 -4.39 5.63 -26.23
C SER A 113 -3.47 6.77 -25.85
N ALA A 114 -2.31 6.84 -26.47
CA ALA A 114 -1.35 7.91 -26.26
C ALA A 114 -1.11 8.65 -27.58
N CYS A 115 -0.97 9.97 -27.51
CA CYS A 115 -0.58 10.80 -28.62
C CYS A 115 0.60 11.65 -28.19
N ALA A 116 1.71 11.57 -28.93
CA ALA A 116 2.91 12.32 -28.65
C ALA A 116 3.27 13.19 -29.86
N ARG A 117 3.66 14.43 -29.58
CA ARG A 117 4.13 15.35 -30.62
C ARG A 117 5.47 14.90 -31.23
N LEU A 118 6.31 14.19 -30.47
CA LEU A 118 7.66 13.79 -30.85
C LEU A 118 7.79 12.26 -30.89
N ILE A 119 8.66 11.76 -31.77
CA ILE A 119 8.83 10.33 -32.12
C ILE A 119 9.49 9.50 -30.99
N ARG A 120 9.79 10.11 -29.83
CA ARG A 120 10.55 9.47 -28.73
C ARG A 120 9.79 9.36 -27.40
N ALA A 121 8.47 9.50 -27.40
CA ALA A 121 7.67 9.18 -26.23
C ALA A 121 7.24 7.70 -26.29
N ASP A 122 7.49 6.98 -25.21
CA ASP A 122 7.03 5.61 -25.00
C ASP A 122 6.10 5.58 -23.78
N VAL A 123 5.08 4.73 -23.82
CA VAL A 123 4.12 4.54 -22.72
C VAL A 123 4.07 3.07 -22.39
N THR A 124 4.47 2.74 -21.17
CA THR A 124 4.51 1.36 -20.68
C THR A 124 3.52 1.15 -19.54
N VAL A 125 2.74 0.07 -19.63
CA VAL A 125 1.80 -0.33 -18.56
C VAL A 125 2.43 -1.45 -17.75
N ILE A 126 2.47 -1.28 -16.43
CA ILE A 126 3.13 -2.21 -15.52
C ILE A 126 2.15 -2.69 -14.46
N LYS A 127 2.03 -4.01 -14.31
CA LYS A 127 1.17 -4.62 -13.30
C LYS A 127 1.91 -4.78 -11.98
N GLY A 128 1.46 -4.05 -10.96
CA GLY A 128 1.89 -4.22 -9.57
C GLY A 128 3.31 -3.74 -9.26
N ARG A 129 3.67 -3.74 -7.96
CA ARG A 129 4.95 -3.21 -7.47
C ARG A 129 6.17 -4.01 -7.90
N SER A 130 6.04 -5.33 -8.00
CA SER A 130 7.14 -6.21 -8.45
C SER A 130 7.52 -5.94 -9.90
N GLY A 131 6.53 -5.77 -10.77
CA GLY A 131 6.74 -5.35 -12.16
C GLY A 131 7.41 -3.99 -12.25
N LEU A 132 6.93 -3.02 -11.46
CA LEU A 132 7.50 -1.66 -11.45
C LEU A 132 8.97 -1.69 -11.04
N LYS A 133 9.30 -2.40 -9.95
CA LYS A 133 10.69 -2.53 -9.49
C LYS A 133 11.61 -3.10 -10.57
N ARG A 134 11.15 -4.11 -11.32
CA ARG A 134 11.95 -4.70 -12.41
C ARG A 134 12.15 -3.71 -13.55
N CYS A 135 11.10 -3.02 -14.00
CA CYS A 135 11.20 -2.01 -15.06
C CYS A 135 12.16 -0.87 -14.70
N LEU A 136 12.10 -0.37 -13.47
CA LEU A 136 13.01 0.67 -12.99
C LEU A 136 14.48 0.22 -12.95
N LEU A 137 14.75 -1.07 -12.78
CA LEU A 137 16.10 -1.62 -12.81
C LEU A 137 16.63 -1.78 -14.23
N GLU A 138 15.77 -2.07 -15.21
CA GLU A 138 16.15 -2.24 -16.62
C GLU A 138 16.46 -0.92 -17.32
N HIS A 139 15.87 0.19 -16.86
CA HIS A 139 16.04 1.52 -17.45
C HIS A 139 16.96 2.48 -16.66
N LYS A 140 17.77 1.93 -15.75
CA LYS A 140 18.77 2.67 -14.98
C LYS A 140 20.14 2.63 -15.65
#